data_AF-A0A416PBE7-F1
#
_entry.id   AF-A0A416PBE7-F1
#
_cell.length_a   1.000
_cell.length_b   1.000
_cell.length_c   1.000
_cell.angle_alpha   90.00
_cell.angle_beta   90.00
_cell.angle_gamma   90.00
#
_symmetry.space_group_name_H-M   'P 1'
#
loop_
_entity.id
_entity.type
_entity.pdbx_description
1 polymer ?
#
loop_
_entity_poly.entity_id
_entity_poly.type
_entity_poly.pdbx_seq_one_letter_code
_entity_poly.pdbx_strand_id
1 'polypeptide(L)'
;MKTYSSVTNAIDAVINIALAEVGYLEKASGVNLYNKTANAGDKNYTKYGYEMNKIYPAVMDYPAYWCDSFVDWCFYKAFDVCNAKKVLCGDFDDYTIASAQLYKNKGAWHTSKPQRGDQIFFTNGKRICHTGLVYKVDSKYIYTVEGNTSDGTAVVPNGGAVCKKKYILNNSRIAGYGRPLYSLAVSEGSQLVTYDIKTGFRGVSVCVDSGLNIRSYPVSGSIIGTVQNTVLVHPTKKTFVSNGDVWYYLPDKDGWISAKYIDGGWVYETTISSPRKWWYIHKGYTCTTNGFEVINGLTYAFDKDGYMYENEEIPAEADSEGIVKIK
;
A
#
# COMPACT_ATOMS: atom_id res chain seq x y z
N MET A 1 -19.18 5.98 -8.71
CA MET A 1 -18.11 4.99 -8.83
C MET A 1 -17.26 5.12 -7.56
N LYS A 2 -17.20 4.09 -6.73
CA LYS A 2 -16.42 4.15 -5.49
C LYS A 2 -14.93 4.14 -5.84
N THR A 3 -14.30 5.29 -5.74
CA THR A 3 -12.86 5.51 -5.99
C THR A 3 -12.14 5.81 -4.69
N TYR A 4 -10.86 5.48 -4.64
CA TYR A 4 -10.03 5.60 -3.44
C TYR A 4 -8.93 6.63 -3.64
N SER A 5 -8.50 7.28 -2.56
CA SER A 5 -7.43 8.29 -2.56
C SER A 5 -6.03 7.72 -2.82
N SER A 6 -5.84 6.40 -2.69
CA SER A 6 -4.57 5.72 -2.98
C SER A 6 -4.76 4.23 -3.21
N VAL A 7 -3.74 3.57 -3.78
CA VAL A 7 -3.68 2.11 -3.91
C VAL A 7 -3.74 1.45 -2.53
N THR A 8 -3.04 1.98 -1.54
CA THR A 8 -3.07 1.47 -0.16
C THR A 8 -4.48 1.53 0.42
N ASN A 9 -5.22 2.63 0.22
CA ASN A 9 -6.61 2.73 0.70
C ASN A 9 -7.55 1.78 -0.04
N ALA A 10 -7.32 1.54 -1.33
CA ALA A 10 -8.07 0.54 -2.09
C ALA A 10 -7.83 -0.87 -1.54
N ILE A 11 -6.57 -1.22 -1.26
CA ILE A 11 -6.19 -2.50 -0.64
C ILE A 11 -6.81 -2.64 0.76
N ASP A 12 -6.72 -1.59 1.59
CA ASP A 12 -7.30 -1.56 2.94
C ASP A 12 -8.81 -1.82 2.92
N ALA A 13 -9.52 -1.25 1.95
CA ALA A 13 -10.96 -1.40 1.84
C ALA A 13 -11.37 -2.88 1.66
N VAL A 14 -10.76 -3.59 0.71
CA VAL A 14 -11.05 -5.01 0.46
C VAL A 14 -10.67 -5.86 1.67
N ILE A 15 -9.48 -5.62 2.24
CA ILE A 15 -9.00 -6.38 3.41
C ILE A 15 -9.92 -6.17 4.62
N ASN A 16 -10.35 -4.94 4.90
CA ASN A 16 -11.23 -4.66 6.03
C ASN A 16 -12.60 -5.31 5.87
N ILE A 17 -13.13 -5.37 4.64
CA ILE A 17 -14.35 -6.12 4.33
C ILE A 17 -14.15 -7.61 4.62
N ALA A 18 -13.08 -8.22 4.12
CA ALA A 18 -12.80 -9.64 4.38
C ALA A 18 -12.62 -9.93 5.87
N LEU A 19 -11.87 -9.09 6.59
CA LEU A 19 -11.64 -9.22 8.03
C LEU A 19 -12.93 -9.13 8.84
N ALA A 20 -13.89 -8.28 8.43
CA ALA A 20 -15.18 -8.16 9.07
C ALA A 20 -16.03 -9.43 8.96
N GLU A 21 -15.74 -10.29 7.98
CA GLU A 21 -16.47 -11.55 7.77
C GLU A 21 -15.89 -12.75 8.55
N VAL A 22 -14.71 -12.61 9.15
CA VAL A 22 -14.09 -13.69 9.95
C VAL A 22 -15.07 -14.22 11.01
N GLY A 23 -15.28 -15.53 11.04
CA GLY A 23 -16.25 -16.23 11.88
C GLY A 23 -17.63 -16.44 11.25
N TYR A 24 -17.85 -15.99 10.01
CA TYR A 24 -19.04 -16.35 9.24
C TYR A 24 -19.07 -17.86 8.97
N LEU A 25 -20.22 -18.50 9.17
CA LEU A 25 -20.46 -19.91 8.85
C LEU A 25 -21.43 -20.05 7.68
N GLU A 26 -21.14 -20.95 6.73
CA GLU A 26 -22.06 -21.31 5.66
C GLU A 26 -23.35 -21.94 6.20
N LYS A 27 -24.43 -21.90 5.41
CA LYS A 27 -25.77 -22.23 5.88
C LYS A 27 -26.27 -23.59 5.40
N ALA A 28 -27.17 -24.18 6.19
CA ALA A 28 -27.88 -25.40 5.81
C ALA A 28 -28.92 -25.19 4.70
N SER A 29 -29.35 -23.93 4.48
CA SER A 29 -30.33 -23.53 3.47
C SER A 29 -30.22 -22.02 3.18
N GLY A 30 -31.02 -21.51 2.24
CA GLY A 30 -31.11 -20.07 1.91
C GLY A 30 -31.66 -19.16 3.02
N VAL A 31 -31.81 -19.66 4.25
CA VAL A 31 -32.34 -18.93 5.41
C VAL A 31 -31.21 -18.34 6.24
N ASN A 32 -31.42 -17.15 6.80
CA ASN A 32 -30.47 -16.47 7.69
C ASN A 32 -29.08 -16.21 7.09
N LEU A 33 -28.98 -16.04 5.76
CA LEU A 33 -27.70 -15.83 5.05
C LEU A 33 -26.86 -14.67 5.61
N TYR A 34 -27.49 -13.65 6.19
CA TYR A 34 -26.81 -12.47 6.72
C TYR A 34 -26.42 -12.59 8.20
N ASN A 35 -26.91 -13.60 8.91
CA ASN A 35 -26.50 -13.87 10.28
C ASN A 35 -25.16 -14.61 10.27
N LYS A 36 -24.23 -14.22 11.14
CA LYS A 36 -22.86 -14.75 11.11
C LYS A 36 -22.78 -16.24 11.45
N THR A 37 -23.61 -16.75 12.36
CA THR A 37 -23.51 -18.13 12.88
C THR A 37 -24.82 -18.92 12.85
N ALA A 38 -25.98 -18.26 12.81
CA ALA A 38 -27.26 -18.96 12.74
C ALA A 38 -27.41 -19.77 11.45
N ASN A 39 -28.23 -20.83 11.50
CA ASN A 39 -28.49 -21.75 10.39
C ASN A 39 -27.22 -22.38 9.79
N ALA A 40 -26.17 -22.59 10.59
CA ALA A 40 -24.94 -23.21 10.11
C ALA A 40 -25.22 -24.60 9.50
N GLY A 41 -24.53 -24.92 8.41
CA GLY A 41 -24.62 -26.21 7.72
C GLY A 41 -23.43 -26.44 6.80
N ASP A 42 -23.57 -27.33 5.83
CA ASP A 42 -22.51 -27.80 4.93
C ASP A 42 -22.94 -27.82 3.45
N LYS A 43 -23.97 -27.02 3.13
CA LYS A 43 -24.64 -27.04 1.81
C LYS A 43 -24.27 -25.85 0.93
N ASN A 44 -23.19 -25.12 1.22
CA ASN A 44 -22.70 -23.99 0.42
C ASN A 44 -23.66 -22.79 0.30
N TYR A 45 -24.67 -22.69 1.16
CA TYR A 45 -25.55 -21.51 1.17
C TYR A 45 -24.84 -20.36 1.88
N THR A 46 -24.46 -19.32 1.12
CA THR A 46 -23.81 -18.12 1.68
C THR A 46 -24.41 -16.83 1.15
N LYS A 47 -24.32 -15.74 1.91
CA LYS A 47 -24.66 -14.40 1.38
C LYS A 47 -23.75 -13.98 0.22
N TYR A 48 -22.51 -14.47 0.19
CA TYR A 48 -21.53 -14.15 -0.85
C TYR A 48 -21.97 -14.70 -2.20
N GLY A 49 -22.19 -16.03 -2.26
CA GLY A 49 -22.70 -16.69 -3.46
C GLY A 49 -24.06 -16.15 -3.88
N TYR A 50 -24.98 -15.93 -2.92
CA TYR A 50 -26.31 -15.38 -3.22
C TYR A 50 -26.26 -14.01 -3.88
N GLU A 51 -25.48 -13.08 -3.33
CA GLU A 51 -25.36 -11.72 -3.87
C GLU A 51 -24.63 -11.71 -5.22
N MET A 52 -23.54 -12.48 -5.35
CA MET A 52 -22.76 -12.54 -6.58
C MET A 52 -23.54 -13.21 -7.72
N ASN A 53 -24.27 -14.30 -7.44
CA ASN A 53 -25.18 -14.93 -8.40
C ASN A 53 -26.29 -13.98 -8.84
N LYS A 54 -26.87 -13.20 -7.93
CA LYS A 54 -27.88 -12.19 -8.30
C LYS A 54 -27.33 -11.11 -9.25
N ILE A 55 -26.05 -10.76 -9.13
CA ILE A 55 -25.38 -9.77 -9.98
C ILE A 55 -24.98 -10.38 -11.32
N TYR A 56 -24.47 -11.61 -11.33
CA TYR A 56 -23.88 -12.22 -12.51
C TYR A 56 -24.12 -13.75 -12.57
N PRO A 57 -25.38 -14.17 -12.77
CA PRO A 57 -25.80 -15.57 -12.62
C PRO A 57 -25.23 -16.52 -13.69
N ALA A 58 -24.69 -15.98 -14.79
CA ALA A 58 -24.09 -16.76 -15.86
C ALA A 58 -22.71 -17.32 -15.50
N VAL A 59 -22.06 -16.77 -14.47
CA VAL A 59 -20.69 -17.12 -14.06
C VAL A 59 -20.61 -17.45 -12.58
N MET A 60 -21.39 -16.75 -11.74
CA MET A 60 -21.37 -16.95 -10.29
C MET A 60 -22.47 -17.93 -9.88
N ASP A 61 -22.10 -19.15 -9.51
CA ASP A 61 -23.02 -20.21 -9.10
C ASP A 61 -23.52 -20.02 -7.66
N TYR A 62 -24.76 -20.47 -7.39
CA TYR A 62 -25.32 -20.48 -6.04
C TYR A 62 -26.45 -21.51 -5.89
N PRO A 63 -26.44 -22.36 -4.84
CA PRO A 63 -25.35 -22.59 -3.89
C PRO A 63 -24.18 -23.37 -4.52
N ALA A 64 -22.95 -22.97 -4.24
CA ALA A 64 -21.73 -23.58 -4.80
C ALA A 64 -20.50 -23.31 -3.90
N TYR A 65 -19.39 -24.01 -4.16
CA TYR A 65 -18.13 -23.76 -3.46
C TYR A 65 -17.77 -22.27 -3.55
N TRP A 66 -17.49 -21.65 -2.42
CA TRP A 66 -17.59 -20.20 -2.30
C TRP A 66 -16.28 -19.50 -1.93
N CYS A 67 -15.12 -20.17 -2.04
CA CYS A 67 -13.83 -19.55 -1.72
C CYS A 67 -13.49 -18.35 -2.62
N ASP A 68 -13.64 -18.48 -3.94
CA ASP A 68 -13.39 -17.39 -4.89
C ASP A 68 -14.56 -16.40 -4.91
N SER A 69 -15.81 -16.90 -4.88
CA SER A 69 -17.01 -16.05 -4.71
C SER A 69 -16.92 -15.11 -3.50
N PHE A 70 -16.32 -15.56 -2.38
CA PHE A 70 -16.05 -14.71 -1.22
C PHE A 70 -15.03 -13.60 -1.52
N VAL A 71 -13.94 -13.92 -2.22
CA VAL A 71 -12.94 -12.92 -2.62
C VAL A 71 -13.60 -11.91 -3.56
N ASP A 72 -14.25 -12.36 -4.63
CA ASP A 72 -14.95 -11.50 -5.58
C ASP A 72 -15.99 -10.60 -4.90
N TRP A 73 -16.74 -11.15 -3.93
CA TRP A 73 -17.69 -10.39 -3.12
C TRP A 73 -17.01 -9.28 -2.32
N CYS A 74 -15.83 -9.53 -1.75
CA CYS A 74 -15.05 -8.49 -1.04
C CYS A 74 -14.66 -7.34 -1.99
N PHE A 75 -14.23 -7.65 -3.21
CA PHE A 75 -13.91 -6.64 -4.23
C PHE A 75 -15.16 -5.91 -4.70
N TYR A 76 -16.27 -6.60 -4.92
CA TYR A 76 -17.56 -6.00 -5.26
C TYR A 76 -17.99 -4.99 -4.18
N LYS A 77 -17.95 -5.35 -2.90
CA LYS A 77 -18.30 -4.43 -1.80
C LYS A 77 -17.35 -3.24 -1.69
N ALA A 78 -16.09 -3.42 -2.05
CA ALA A 78 -15.10 -2.35 -2.04
C ALA A 78 -15.28 -1.39 -3.23
N PHE A 79 -15.49 -1.90 -4.44
CA PHE A 79 -15.30 -1.12 -5.66
C PHE A 79 -16.56 -0.92 -6.51
N ASP A 80 -17.68 -1.55 -6.16
CA ASP A 80 -18.83 -1.76 -7.05
C ASP A 80 -18.46 -2.65 -8.26
N VAL A 81 -19.48 -3.17 -8.96
CA VAL A 81 -19.32 -4.22 -9.98
C VAL A 81 -18.31 -3.86 -11.08
N CYS A 82 -18.46 -2.71 -11.73
CA CYS A 82 -17.63 -2.36 -12.89
C CYS A 82 -16.15 -2.20 -12.54
N ASN A 83 -15.82 -1.59 -11.39
CA ASN A 83 -14.43 -1.42 -11.00
C ASN A 83 -13.85 -2.68 -10.40
N ALA A 84 -14.64 -3.44 -9.63
CA ALA A 84 -14.19 -4.71 -9.08
C ALA A 84 -13.73 -5.65 -10.21
N LYS A 85 -14.53 -5.79 -11.28
CA LYS A 85 -14.13 -6.56 -12.48
C LYS A 85 -12.83 -6.05 -13.09
N LYS A 86 -12.66 -4.74 -13.27
CA LYS A 86 -11.41 -4.15 -13.81
C LYS A 86 -10.20 -4.47 -12.93
N VAL A 87 -10.34 -4.30 -11.62
CA VAL A 87 -9.29 -4.55 -10.62
C VAL A 87 -8.93 -6.04 -10.58
N LEU A 88 -9.91 -6.93 -10.68
CA LEU A 88 -9.75 -8.39 -10.80
C LEU A 88 -9.40 -8.86 -12.22
N CYS A 89 -8.72 -8.01 -12.99
CA CYS A 89 -8.18 -8.35 -14.30
C CYS A 89 -9.20 -8.65 -15.41
N GLY A 90 -10.47 -8.28 -15.24
CA GLY A 90 -11.44 -8.15 -16.32
C GLY A 90 -12.84 -8.68 -16.01
N ASP A 91 -12.99 -9.59 -15.05
CA ASP A 91 -14.29 -10.15 -14.69
C ASP A 91 -14.32 -10.70 -13.24
N PHE A 92 -15.47 -11.24 -12.84
CA PHE A 92 -15.63 -12.13 -11.69
C PHE A 92 -15.66 -13.58 -12.15
N ASP A 93 -15.21 -14.51 -11.33
CA ASP A 93 -15.30 -15.94 -11.59
C ASP A 93 -15.15 -16.75 -10.29
N ASP A 94 -16.18 -17.49 -9.89
CA ASP A 94 -16.12 -18.29 -8.66
C ASP A 94 -15.31 -19.59 -8.81
N TYR A 95 -14.87 -19.91 -10.03
CA TYR A 95 -14.01 -21.05 -10.30
C TYR A 95 -12.53 -20.65 -10.27
N THR A 96 -11.84 -21.11 -9.23
CA THR A 96 -10.44 -20.74 -8.95
C THR A 96 -9.43 -20.89 -10.09
N ILE A 97 -9.64 -21.81 -11.05
CA ILE A 97 -8.77 -21.92 -12.22
C ILE A 97 -8.99 -20.74 -13.17
N ALA A 98 -10.24 -20.39 -13.42
CA ALA A 98 -10.61 -19.31 -14.32
C ALA A 98 -10.29 -17.94 -13.71
N SER A 99 -10.58 -17.74 -12.41
CA SER A 99 -10.13 -16.57 -11.64
C SER A 99 -8.60 -16.38 -11.74
N ALA A 100 -7.80 -17.42 -11.49
CA ALA A 100 -6.36 -17.36 -11.68
C ALA A 100 -5.94 -17.05 -13.14
N GLN A 101 -6.72 -17.50 -14.12
CA GLN A 101 -6.45 -17.24 -15.54
C GLN A 101 -6.67 -15.77 -15.91
N LEU A 102 -7.59 -15.06 -15.27
CA LEU A 102 -7.77 -13.60 -15.46
C LEU A 102 -6.47 -12.85 -15.18
N TYR A 103 -5.81 -13.14 -14.06
CA TYR A 103 -4.52 -12.53 -13.72
C TYR A 103 -3.41 -12.91 -14.69
N LYS A 104 -3.34 -14.17 -15.12
CA LYS A 104 -2.34 -14.63 -16.10
C LYS A 104 -2.50 -13.90 -17.43
N ASN A 105 -3.73 -13.74 -17.91
CA ASN A 105 -4.04 -13.05 -19.16
C ASN A 105 -3.67 -11.55 -19.12
N LYS A 106 -3.56 -10.96 -17.93
CA LYS A 106 -3.19 -9.54 -17.73
C LYS A 106 -1.74 -9.34 -17.25
N GLY A 107 -0.93 -10.40 -17.22
CA GLY A 107 0.45 -10.31 -16.71
C GLY A 107 0.55 -9.96 -15.22
N ALA A 108 -0.53 -10.18 -14.47
CA ALA A 108 -0.67 -9.87 -13.05
C ALA A 108 -0.53 -11.12 -12.14
N TRP A 109 -0.09 -12.25 -12.72
CA TRP A 109 0.17 -13.48 -11.99
C TRP A 109 1.63 -13.56 -11.54
N HIS A 110 1.85 -13.87 -10.27
CA HIS A 110 3.18 -13.97 -9.67
C HIS A 110 3.35 -15.31 -8.94
N THR A 111 4.57 -15.85 -8.95
CA THR A 111 4.94 -17.09 -8.24
C THR A 111 5.90 -16.84 -7.07
N SER A 112 6.29 -15.60 -6.85
CA SER A 112 7.20 -15.19 -5.77
C SER A 112 6.89 -13.77 -5.30
N LYS A 113 7.49 -13.35 -4.18
CA LYS A 113 7.32 -12.02 -3.57
C LYS A 113 5.84 -11.67 -3.34
N PRO A 114 5.13 -12.44 -2.49
CA PRO A 114 3.76 -12.12 -2.13
C PRO A 114 3.68 -10.73 -1.50
N GLN A 115 2.59 -10.05 -1.78
CA GLN A 115 2.29 -8.73 -1.26
C GLN A 115 0.94 -8.72 -0.55
N ARG A 116 0.81 -7.79 0.39
CA ARG A 116 -0.48 -7.45 0.97
C ARG A 116 -1.41 -6.99 -0.14
N GLY A 117 -2.64 -7.50 -0.16
CA GLY A 117 -3.64 -7.25 -1.20
C GLY A 117 -3.63 -8.26 -2.35
N ASP A 118 -2.65 -9.17 -2.43
CA ASP A 118 -2.68 -10.25 -3.41
C ASP A 118 -3.84 -11.22 -3.09
N GLN A 119 -4.45 -11.79 -4.14
CA GLN A 119 -5.26 -13.00 -4.04
C GLN A 119 -4.32 -14.21 -4.15
N ILE A 120 -4.22 -15.00 -3.09
CA ILE A 120 -3.38 -16.20 -3.06
C ILE A 120 -4.16 -17.40 -3.58
N PHE A 121 -3.53 -18.24 -4.40
CA PHE A 121 -4.14 -19.44 -4.94
C PHE A 121 -3.38 -20.69 -4.52
N PHE A 122 -4.10 -21.76 -4.16
CA PHE A 122 -3.53 -23.01 -3.68
C PHE A 122 -3.81 -24.17 -4.63
N THR A 123 -2.86 -25.11 -4.72
CA THR A 123 -2.94 -26.31 -5.57
C THR A 123 -2.99 -27.59 -4.74
N ASN A 124 -3.72 -28.58 -5.24
CA ASN A 124 -3.68 -29.96 -4.73
C ASN A 124 -2.69 -30.86 -5.49
N GLY A 125 -1.81 -30.28 -6.30
CA GLY A 125 -0.87 -30.99 -7.18
C GLY A 125 -1.44 -31.31 -8.57
N LYS A 126 -2.76 -31.18 -8.79
CA LYS A 126 -3.40 -31.38 -10.09
C LYS A 126 -4.01 -30.11 -10.66
N ARG A 127 -4.60 -29.28 -9.80
CA ARG A 127 -5.24 -28.02 -10.17
C ARG A 127 -5.20 -27.01 -9.03
N ILE A 128 -5.44 -25.76 -9.36
CA ILE A 128 -5.84 -24.76 -8.36
C ILE A 128 -7.18 -25.21 -7.77
N CYS A 129 -7.26 -25.23 -6.44
CA CYS A 129 -8.40 -25.80 -5.72
C CYS A 129 -8.89 -24.93 -4.55
N HIS A 130 -8.21 -23.82 -4.25
CA HIS A 130 -8.61 -22.89 -3.20
C HIS A 130 -7.96 -21.52 -3.41
N THR A 131 -8.54 -20.50 -2.81
CA THR A 131 -8.03 -19.13 -2.88
C THR A 131 -8.30 -18.38 -1.57
N GLY A 132 -7.64 -17.24 -1.38
CA GLY A 132 -7.86 -16.34 -0.25
C GLY A 132 -7.25 -14.96 -0.48
N LEU A 133 -7.51 -14.02 0.43
CA LEU A 133 -6.98 -12.66 0.38
C LEU A 133 -5.81 -12.48 1.34
N VAL A 134 -4.65 -12.05 0.85
CA VAL A 134 -3.46 -11.78 1.66
C VAL A 134 -3.60 -10.43 2.37
N TYR A 135 -3.69 -10.43 3.71
CA TYR A 135 -3.81 -9.18 4.49
C TYR A 135 -2.49 -8.71 5.12
N LYS A 136 -1.48 -9.58 5.22
CA LYS A 136 -0.15 -9.27 5.73
C LYS A 136 0.87 -10.27 5.19
N VAL A 137 2.10 -9.81 4.98
CA VAL A 137 3.28 -10.64 4.71
C VAL A 137 4.40 -10.17 5.65
N ASP A 138 5.12 -11.10 6.26
CA ASP A 138 6.38 -10.81 6.98
C ASP A 138 7.53 -11.65 6.44
N SER A 139 8.69 -11.62 7.10
CA SER A 139 9.90 -12.32 6.64
C SER A 139 9.76 -13.86 6.59
N LYS A 140 8.73 -14.43 7.21
CA LYS A 140 8.54 -15.88 7.33
C LYS A 140 7.17 -16.34 6.84
N TYR A 141 6.14 -15.53 7.00
CA TYR A 141 4.76 -15.93 6.87
C TYR A 141 3.94 -15.02 5.96
N ILE A 142 2.95 -15.64 5.32
CA ILE A 142 1.84 -15.01 4.61
C ILE A 142 0.60 -15.21 5.47
N TYR A 143 -0.17 -14.14 5.67
CA TYR A 143 -1.39 -14.15 6.48
C TYR A 143 -2.58 -13.83 5.57
N THR A 144 -3.62 -14.65 5.66
CA THR A 144 -4.75 -14.61 4.73
C THR A 144 -6.09 -14.57 5.46
N VAL A 145 -7.11 -14.06 4.80
CA VAL A 145 -8.52 -14.32 5.12
C VAL A 145 -9.11 -15.14 3.99
N GLU A 146 -9.69 -16.28 4.32
CA GLU A 146 -10.19 -17.29 3.37
C GLU A 146 -11.64 -17.60 3.68
N GLY A 147 -12.46 -17.73 2.63
CA GLY A 147 -13.81 -18.30 2.70
C GLY A 147 -13.81 -19.76 2.28
N ASN A 148 -14.87 -20.50 2.58
CA ASN A 148 -14.99 -21.94 2.34
C ASN A 148 -13.82 -22.76 2.90
N THR A 149 -13.38 -22.42 4.12
CA THR A 149 -12.26 -23.06 4.81
C THR A 149 -12.63 -23.40 6.25
N SER A 150 -11.67 -23.95 7.00
CA SER A 150 -11.78 -24.20 8.44
C SER A 150 -10.60 -23.60 9.18
N ASP A 151 -10.75 -23.37 10.49
CA ASP A 151 -9.64 -22.90 11.33
C ASP A 151 -8.45 -23.88 11.32
N GLY A 152 -7.26 -23.39 11.68
CA GLY A 152 -6.01 -24.15 11.71
C GLY A 152 -5.01 -23.74 10.63
N THR A 153 -3.93 -24.49 10.48
CA THR A 153 -2.76 -24.10 9.66
C THR A 153 -2.68 -24.78 8.29
N ALA A 154 -3.49 -25.81 8.05
CA ALA A 154 -3.56 -26.50 6.76
C ALA A 154 -4.39 -25.71 5.74
N VAL A 155 -4.06 -25.87 4.46
CA VAL A 155 -4.94 -25.43 3.36
C VAL A 155 -6.15 -26.35 3.31
N VAL A 156 -7.34 -25.82 3.60
CA VAL A 156 -8.60 -26.57 3.60
C VAL A 156 -9.46 -26.05 2.45
N PRO A 157 -9.52 -26.76 1.30
CA PRO A 157 -10.18 -26.25 0.10
C PRO A 157 -11.72 -26.28 0.18
N ASN A 158 -12.28 -26.96 1.18
CA ASN A 158 -13.71 -27.09 1.40
C ASN A 158 -14.00 -27.23 2.89
N GLY A 159 -14.37 -26.12 3.52
CA GLY A 159 -14.83 -26.05 4.91
C GLY A 159 -15.96 -25.03 5.04
N GLY A 160 -16.54 -24.92 6.23
CA GLY A 160 -17.79 -24.16 6.39
C GLY A 160 -17.66 -22.72 6.84
N ALA A 161 -16.47 -22.11 6.85
CA ALA A 161 -16.24 -20.84 7.53
C ALA A 161 -15.37 -19.82 6.77
N VAL A 162 -15.45 -18.56 7.21
CA VAL A 162 -14.44 -17.53 6.93
C VAL A 162 -13.43 -17.50 8.08
N CYS A 163 -12.16 -17.80 7.79
CA CYS A 163 -11.10 -17.88 8.80
C CYS A 163 -9.88 -17.04 8.42
N LYS A 164 -9.13 -16.60 9.45
CA LYS A 164 -7.76 -16.14 9.27
C LYS A 164 -6.84 -17.37 9.18
N LYS A 165 -5.92 -17.38 8.23
CA LYS A 165 -4.93 -18.45 8.07
C LYS A 165 -3.53 -17.86 7.99
N LYS A 166 -2.53 -18.71 8.16
CA LYS A 166 -1.11 -18.34 8.09
C LYS A 166 -0.29 -19.49 7.50
N TYR A 167 0.53 -19.17 6.50
CA TYR A 167 1.38 -20.14 5.81
C TYR A 167 2.83 -19.65 5.74
N ILE A 168 3.79 -20.58 5.77
CA ILE A 168 5.19 -20.26 5.47
C ILE A 168 5.32 -19.80 4.01
N LEU A 169 6.25 -18.86 3.73
CA LEU A 169 6.42 -18.26 2.40
C LEU A 169 6.63 -19.28 1.26
N ASN A 170 7.28 -20.41 1.55
CA ASN A 170 7.60 -21.48 0.59
C ASN A 170 6.67 -22.69 0.72
N ASN A 171 5.45 -22.52 1.25
CA ASN A 171 4.51 -23.61 1.37
C ASN A 171 4.24 -24.22 -0.03
N SER A 172 4.51 -25.52 -0.16
CA SER A 172 4.42 -26.27 -1.43
C SER A 172 3.02 -26.30 -2.03
N ARG A 173 1.99 -25.96 -1.24
CA ARG A 173 0.62 -25.86 -1.72
C ARG A 173 0.27 -24.53 -2.37
N ILE A 174 1.15 -23.53 -2.33
CA ILE A 174 0.90 -22.25 -2.98
C ILE A 174 1.17 -22.41 -4.48
N ALA A 175 0.14 -22.21 -5.29
CA ALA A 175 0.25 -22.20 -6.76
C ALA A 175 0.80 -20.87 -7.28
N GLY A 176 0.42 -19.77 -6.62
CA GLY A 176 0.84 -18.42 -6.97
C GLY A 176 -0.11 -17.37 -6.42
N TYR A 177 0.03 -16.15 -6.93
CA TYR A 177 -0.64 -14.95 -6.47
C TYR A 177 -1.19 -14.18 -7.67
N GLY A 178 -2.48 -13.91 -7.68
CA GLY A 178 -3.05 -12.86 -8.52
C GLY A 178 -2.85 -11.53 -7.83
N ARG A 179 -2.24 -10.55 -8.51
CA ARG A 179 -2.09 -9.18 -8.01
C ARG A 179 -3.13 -8.28 -8.65
N PRO A 180 -4.21 -7.91 -7.92
CA PRO A 180 -5.23 -7.05 -8.48
C PRO A 180 -4.67 -5.69 -8.91
N LEU A 181 -5.25 -5.15 -9.98
CA LEU A 181 -4.88 -3.86 -10.57
C LEU A 181 -5.50 -2.71 -9.76
N TYR A 182 -5.18 -2.61 -8.48
CA TYR A 182 -5.76 -1.64 -7.53
C TYR A 182 -5.64 -0.18 -7.98
N SER A 183 -4.65 0.15 -8.83
CA SER A 183 -4.54 1.48 -9.45
C SER A 183 -5.78 1.87 -10.25
N LEU A 184 -6.55 0.92 -10.77
CA LEU A 184 -7.80 1.16 -11.51
C LEU A 184 -8.99 1.52 -10.61
N ALA A 185 -8.86 1.36 -9.29
CA ALA A 185 -9.85 1.82 -8.31
C ALA A 185 -9.51 3.18 -7.68
N VAL A 186 -8.41 3.81 -8.11
CA VAL A 186 -7.97 5.12 -7.62
C VAL A 186 -8.48 6.19 -8.57
N SER A 187 -8.97 7.32 -8.04
CA SER A 187 -9.42 8.43 -8.90
C SER A 187 -8.27 9.00 -9.74
N GLU A 188 -8.54 9.34 -11.01
CA GLU A 188 -7.59 10.12 -11.81
C GLU A 188 -7.22 11.41 -11.07
N GLY A 189 -5.92 11.68 -10.94
CA GLY A 189 -5.38 12.79 -10.14
C GLY A 189 -5.13 12.50 -8.65
N SER A 190 -5.44 11.31 -8.14
CA SER A 190 -5.15 10.91 -6.74
C SER A 190 -3.96 9.97 -6.56
N GLN A 191 -3.25 9.62 -7.64
CA GLN A 191 -1.88 9.16 -7.51
C GLN A 191 -1.01 10.34 -7.05
N LEU A 192 -0.49 10.24 -5.83
CA LEU A 192 0.57 11.13 -5.36
C LEU A 192 1.69 11.14 -6.41
N VAL A 193 1.90 12.29 -7.03
CA VAL A 193 3.13 12.51 -7.80
C VAL A 193 4.26 12.54 -6.80
N THR A 194 5.16 11.56 -6.89
CA THR A 194 6.30 11.44 -5.98
C THR A 194 7.60 11.69 -6.73
N TYR A 195 8.54 12.31 -6.02
CA TYR A 195 9.90 12.54 -6.49
C TYR A 195 10.85 11.76 -5.58
N ASP A 196 11.76 11.01 -6.19
CA ASP A 196 12.77 10.27 -5.43
C ASP A 196 13.76 11.24 -4.78
N ILE A 197 14.06 10.98 -3.51
CA ILE A 197 15.06 11.73 -2.75
C ILE A 197 15.95 10.74 -2.00
N LYS A 198 17.12 11.19 -1.55
CA LYS A 198 17.93 10.49 -0.55
C LYS A 198 18.41 11.47 0.50
N THR A 199 18.85 10.96 1.64
CA THR A 199 19.48 11.78 2.67
C THR A 199 21.00 11.58 2.72
N GLY A 200 21.68 12.47 3.44
CA GLY A 200 23.03 12.19 3.94
C GLY A 200 23.02 11.00 4.92
N PHE A 201 24.20 10.51 5.30
CA PHE A 201 24.33 9.30 6.13
C PHE A 201 23.63 9.42 7.49
N ARG A 202 23.53 10.64 8.04
CA ARG A 202 22.85 10.91 9.32
C ARG A 202 21.34 10.95 9.21
N GLY A 203 20.76 11.03 8.01
CA GLY A 203 19.32 11.29 7.85
C GLY A 203 18.96 12.77 8.05
N VAL A 204 17.68 13.03 8.24
CA VAL A 204 17.11 14.34 8.58
C VAL A 204 16.46 14.29 9.96
N SER A 205 16.54 15.38 10.71
CA SER A 205 16.10 15.46 12.11
C SER A 205 14.67 15.98 12.23
N VAL A 206 13.83 15.27 12.99
CA VAL A 206 12.47 15.71 13.33
C VAL A 206 12.51 16.76 14.44
N CYS A 207 11.74 17.85 14.30
CA CYS A 207 11.67 18.99 15.22
C CYS A 207 10.21 19.31 15.60
N VAL A 208 9.76 18.78 16.75
CA VAL A 208 8.38 18.87 17.27
C VAL A 208 8.35 18.82 18.81
N ASP A 209 7.29 19.33 19.43
CA ASP A 209 7.18 19.36 20.90
C ASP A 209 6.63 18.07 21.52
N SER A 210 5.69 17.39 20.85
CA SER A 210 4.94 16.25 21.44
C SER A 210 4.90 14.98 20.57
N GLY A 211 5.51 15.02 19.38
CA GLY A 211 5.57 13.92 18.43
C GLY A 211 4.93 14.24 17.07
N LEU A 212 5.59 13.81 16.00
CA LEU A 212 5.17 14.01 14.62
C LEU A 212 4.39 12.81 14.12
N ASN A 213 3.15 13.01 13.70
CA ASN A 213 2.32 11.93 13.17
C ASN A 213 2.90 11.36 11.87
N ILE A 214 2.97 10.04 11.81
CA ILE A 214 3.15 9.26 10.58
C ILE A 214 1.75 8.94 10.06
N ARG A 215 1.46 9.30 8.81
CA ARG A 215 0.16 9.06 8.18
C ARG A 215 0.25 8.04 7.05
N SER A 216 -0.81 7.27 6.85
CA SER A 216 -0.93 6.36 5.70
C SER A 216 -1.01 7.08 4.36
N TYR A 217 -1.38 8.36 4.37
CA TYR A 217 -1.43 9.25 3.21
C TYR A 217 -1.22 10.71 3.67
N PRO A 218 -0.51 11.56 2.91
CA PRO A 218 -0.32 12.98 3.22
C PRO A 218 -1.65 13.69 3.49
N VAL A 219 -1.70 14.47 4.58
CA VAL A 219 -2.88 15.25 5.02
C VAL A 219 -4.09 14.39 5.44
N SER A 220 -4.71 13.65 4.53
CA SER A 220 -5.98 12.95 4.73
C SER A 220 -5.86 11.53 5.30
N GLY A 221 -4.65 10.97 5.34
CA GLY A 221 -4.43 9.61 5.84
C GLY A 221 -4.62 9.49 7.35
N SER A 222 -5.04 8.30 7.78
CA SER A 222 -5.08 7.92 9.19
C SER A 222 -3.69 7.99 9.81
N ILE A 223 -3.62 8.34 11.10
CA ILE A 223 -2.37 8.27 11.86
C ILE A 223 -2.04 6.79 12.09
N ILE A 224 -0.86 6.36 11.66
CA ILE A 224 -0.38 4.97 11.76
C ILE A 224 0.84 4.84 12.68
N GLY A 225 1.34 5.97 13.20
CA GLY A 225 2.43 6.00 14.15
C GLY A 225 2.86 7.43 14.46
N THR A 226 3.95 7.55 15.20
CA THR A 226 4.52 8.84 15.60
C THR A 226 6.05 8.75 15.61
N VAL A 227 6.71 9.82 15.16
CA VAL A 227 8.16 10.02 15.31
C VAL A 227 8.41 11.05 16.39
N GLN A 228 9.31 10.76 17.32
CA GLN A 228 9.63 11.67 18.43
C GLN A 228 10.58 12.78 17.99
N ASN A 229 10.66 13.84 18.79
CA ASN A 229 11.59 14.95 18.57
C ASN A 229 13.04 14.46 18.47
N THR A 230 13.86 15.11 17.65
CA THR A 230 15.28 14.83 17.39
C THR A 230 15.61 13.47 16.78
N VAL A 231 14.61 12.63 16.50
CA VAL A 231 14.84 11.35 15.82
C VAL A 231 15.27 11.63 14.38
N LEU A 232 16.35 10.95 13.98
CA LEU A 232 16.86 10.97 12.63
C LEU A 232 16.10 9.97 11.77
N VAL A 233 15.61 10.43 10.61
CA VAL A 233 14.84 9.61 9.68
C VAL A 233 15.44 9.66 8.27
N HIS A 234 15.16 8.62 7.47
CA HIS A 234 15.72 8.43 6.13
C HIS A 234 14.61 8.34 5.08
N PRO A 235 13.95 9.46 4.75
CA PRO A 235 12.96 9.46 3.70
C PRO A 235 13.55 9.18 2.32
N THR A 236 12.78 8.49 1.49
CA THR A 236 13.21 8.08 0.13
C THR A 236 12.39 8.73 -0.98
N LYS A 237 11.26 9.34 -0.63
CA LYS A 237 10.41 10.06 -1.58
C LYS A 237 9.87 11.32 -0.95
N LYS A 238 9.59 12.30 -1.79
CA LYS A 238 8.77 13.47 -1.44
C LYS A 238 7.56 13.59 -2.35
N THR A 239 6.60 14.37 -1.92
CA THR A 239 5.42 14.76 -2.70
C THR A 239 4.95 16.13 -2.28
N PHE A 240 4.29 16.83 -3.21
CA PHE A 240 3.62 18.10 -2.96
C PHE A 240 2.12 17.84 -2.92
N VAL A 241 1.47 18.26 -1.86
CA VAL A 241 0.00 18.23 -1.77
C VAL A 241 -0.60 19.56 -2.21
N SER A 242 -1.93 19.60 -2.42
CA SER A 242 -2.64 20.73 -3.03
C SER A 242 -2.48 22.06 -2.30
N ASN A 243 -2.17 22.07 -1.00
CA ASN A 243 -1.91 23.29 -0.22
C ASN A 243 -0.44 23.77 -0.31
N GLY A 244 0.40 23.11 -1.11
CA GLY A 244 1.83 23.40 -1.24
C GLY A 244 2.71 22.74 -0.20
N ASP A 245 2.14 22.06 0.81
CA ASP A 245 2.95 21.37 1.81
C ASP A 245 3.71 20.20 1.19
N VAL A 246 4.94 20.01 1.68
CA VAL A 246 5.77 18.88 1.29
C VAL A 246 5.69 17.77 2.33
N TRP A 247 5.54 16.55 1.85
CA TRP A 247 5.54 15.35 2.69
C TRP A 247 6.64 14.39 2.25
N TYR A 248 7.25 13.75 3.24
CA TYR A 248 8.32 12.77 3.08
C TYR A 248 7.83 11.37 3.42
N TYR A 249 8.17 10.41 2.57
CA TYR A 249 7.84 9.00 2.75
C TYR A 249 8.95 8.28 3.50
N LEU A 250 8.59 7.61 4.60
CA LEU A 250 9.47 6.78 5.42
C LEU A 250 9.30 5.29 5.03
N PRO A 251 10.28 4.68 4.35
CA PRO A 251 10.14 3.31 3.84
C PRO A 251 10.04 2.25 4.94
N ASP A 252 10.67 2.47 6.09
CA ASP A 252 10.65 1.54 7.23
C ASP A 252 9.34 1.60 8.04
N LYS A 253 8.56 2.67 7.87
CA LYS A 253 7.28 2.88 8.53
C LYS A 253 6.08 2.72 7.60
N ASP A 254 6.32 2.57 6.30
CA ASP A 254 5.28 2.54 5.26
C ASP A 254 4.31 3.74 5.39
N GLY A 255 4.86 4.94 5.58
CA GLY A 255 4.09 6.11 5.96
C GLY A 255 4.73 7.45 5.64
N TRP A 256 3.93 8.50 5.77
CA TRP A 256 4.29 9.87 5.40
C TRP A 256 4.38 10.77 6.63
N ILE A 257 5.39 11.64 6.66
CA ILE A 257 5.54 12.72 7.63
C ILE A 257 5.57 14.07 6.92
N SER A 258 5.12 15.13 7.58
CA SER A 258 5.20 16.48 7.02
C SER A 258 6.63 16.99 7.12
N ALA A 259 7.21 17.40 5.97
CA ALA A 259 8.57 17.90 5.90
C ALA A 259 8.74 19.28 6.58
N LYS A 260 7.63 19.97 6.87
CA LYS A 260 7.59 21.24 7.62
C LYS A 260 8.24 21.14 9.01
N TYR A 261 8.23 19.95 9.59
CA TYR A 261 8.75 19.69 10.93
C TYR A 261 10.14 19.04 10.91
N ILE A 262 10.86 19.15 9.80
CA ILE A 262 12.23 18.67 9.69
C ILE A 262 13.16 19.86 9.84
N ASP A 263 14.15 19.74 10.71
CA ASP A 263 15.09 20.81 11.03
C ASP A 263 16.50 20.24 11.17
N GLY A 264 17.27 20.33 10.08
CA GLY A 264 18.62 19.82 9.98
C GLY A 264 18.71 18.47 9.26
N GLY A 265 19.48 18.45 8.17
CA GLY A 265 19.87 17.24 7.46
C GLY A 265 20.14 17.48 5.99
N TRP A 266 20.99 16.65 5.40
CA TRP A 266 21.26 16.72 3.97
C TRP A 266 20.21 15.97 3.18
N VAL A 267 19.63 16.61 2.17
CA VAL A 267 18.69 16.03 1.22
C VAL A 267 19.27 16.14 -0.18
N TYR A 268 19.05 15.13 -1.00
CA TYR A 268 19.50 15.08 -2.38
C TYR A 268 18.36 14.69 -3.29
N GLU A 269 18.15 15.49 -4.32
CA GLU A 269 16.95 15.43 -5.15
C GLU A 269 17.30 15.57 -6.63
N THR A 270 16.42 15.06 -7.48
CA THR A 270 16.47 15.23 -8.93
C THR A 270 15.55 16.38 -9.35
N THR A 271 16.04 17.29 -10.18
CA THR A 271 15.19 18.26 -10.89
C THR A 271 15.26 17.99 -12.40
N ILE A 272 14.24 18.43 -13.14
CA ILE A 272 14.15 18.27 -14.60
C ILE A 272 15.31 19.01 -15.31
N SER A 273 15.92 20.00 -14.66
CA SER A 273 16.94 20.89 -15.23
C SER A 273 18.37 20.65 -14.76
N SER A 274 18.64 19.76 -13.79
CA SER A 274 20.00 19.49 -13.31
C SER A 274 20.16 18.06 -12.78
N PRO A 275 21.25 17.35 -13.12
CA PRO A 275 21.54 16.09 -12.48
C PRO A 275 21.89 16.34 -11.01
N ARG A 276 20.95 15.99 -10.12
CA ARG A 276 21.22 15.53 -8.75
C ARG A 276 22.03 16.51 -7.85
N LYS A 277 21.36 17.40 -7.13
CA LYS A 277 22.00 18.37 -6.21
C LYS A 277 21.66 18.11 -4.74
N TRP A 278 22.61 18.43 -3.86
CA TRP A 278 22.44 18.41 -2.40
C TRP A 278 21.90 19.74 -1.91
N TRP A 279 21.07 19.71 -0.88
CA TRP A 279 20.66 20.89 -0.11
C TRP A 279 20.49 20.51 1.36
N TYR A 280 20.51 21.51 2.23
CA TYR A 280 20.34 21.31 3.66
C TYR A 280 18.97 21.84 4.11
N ILE A 281 18.16 20.97 4.72
CA ILE A 281 16.80 21.32 5.12
C ILE A 281 16.78 21.96 6.52
N HIS A 282 16.07 23.09 6.60
CA HIS A 282 15.73 23.80 7.82
C HIS A 282 14.23 23.69 8.10
N LYS A 283 13.84 23.97 9.35
CA LYS A 283 12.43 24.00 9.78
C LYS A 283 11.56 24.79 8.80
N GLY A 284 10.34 24.30 8.60
CA GLY A 284 9.41 24.91 7.66
C GLY A 284 9.64 24.56 6.20
N TYR A 285 10.46 23.53 5.90
CA TYR A 285 10.88 23.19 4.54
C TYR A 285 11.62 24.37 3.86
N THR A 286 12.55 24.97 4.60
CA THR A 286 13.36 26.09 4.13
C THR A 286 14.83 25.67 3.99
N CYS A 287 15.66 26.51 3.40
CA CYS A 287 17.09 26.29 3.23
C CYS A 287 17.83 27.62 3.12
N THR A 288 19.15 27.59 3.26
CA THR A 288 20.01 28.72 2.94
C THR A 288 20.08 28.88 1.41
N THR A 289 19.92 30.12 0.93
CA THR A 289 19.99 30.48 -0.50
C THR A 289 20.97 31.64 -0.69
N ASN A 290 21.73 31.65 -1.78
CA ASN A 290 22.71 32.72 -2.11
C ASN A 290 23.63 33.07 -0.93
N GLY A 291 24.19 32.06 -0.28
CA GLY A 291 24.91 32.30 0.96
C GLY A 291 25.78 31.14 1.40
N PHE A 292 26.43 31.37 2.55
CA PHE A 292 27.26 30.40 3.22
C PHE A 292 26.58 29.94 4.52
N GLU A 293 26.73 28.66 4.84
CA GLU A 293 26.25 28.09 6.10
C GLU A 293 27.31 27.18 6.73
N VAL A 294 27.48 27.29 8.06
CA VAL A 294 28.32 26.37 8.82
C VAL A 294 27.48 25.21 9.32
N ILE A 295 27.69 24.02 8.75
CA ILE A 295 26.95 22.80 9.08
C ILE A 295 27.96 21.80 9.66
N ASN A 296 27.77 21.39 10.92
CA ASN A 296 28.68 20.49 11.63
C ASN A 296 30.16 20.92 11.59
N GLY A 297 30.42 22.23 11.66
CA GLY A 297 31.78 22.79 11.69
C GLY A 297 32.45 22.94 10.31
N LEU A 298 31.75 22.66 9.22
CA LEU A 298 32.22 22.90 7.86
C LEU A 298 31.37 23.97 7.19
N THR A 299 32.01 24.85 6.43
CA THR A 299 31.33 25.92 5.67
C THR A 299 30.93 25.42 4.29
N TYR A 300 29.67 25.60 3.92
CA TYR A 300 29.10 25.23 2.63
C TYR A 300 28.54 26.47 1.95
N ALA A 301 28.59 26.50 0.61
CA ALA A 301 28.00 27.56 -0.20
C ALA A 301 26.76 27.04 -0.93
N PHE A 302 25.73 27.88 -1.04
CA PHE A 302 24.46 27.54 -1.66
C PHE A 302 24.07 28.55 -2.75
N ASP A 303 23.53 28.03 -3.86
CA ASP A 303 23.03 28.81 -4.98
C ASP A 303 21.68 29.49 -4.66
N LYS A 304 21.14 30.23 -5.63
CA LYS A 304 19.87 30.96 -5.50
C LYS A 304 18.66 30.08 -5.23
N ASP A 305 18.73 28.80 -5.61
CA ASP A 305 17.66 27.82 -5.43
C ASP A 305 17.88 26.99 -4.17
N GLY A 306 18.97 27.27 -3.42
CA GLY A 306 19.30 26.65 -2.15
C GLY A 306 20.05 25.33 -2.27
N TYR A 307 20.58 25.02 -3.46
CA TYR A 307 21.43 23.85 -3.65
C TYR A 307 22.89 24.18 -3.34
N MET A 308 23.55 23.23 -2.68
CA MET A 308 24.97 23.28 -2.41
C MET A 308 25.75 23.25 -3.74
N TYR A 309 26.71 24.15 -3.88
CA TYR A 309 27.67 24.09 -4.97
C TYR A 309 28.51 22.81 -4.88
N GLU A 310 28.59 22.06 -5.98
CA GLU A 310 29.37 20.81 -6.08
C GLU A 310 30.10 20.79 -7.43
N ASN A 311 31.42 20.55 -7.42
CA ASN A 311 32.26 20.46 -8.63
C ASN A 311 32.20 21.71 -9.54
N GLU A 312 31.90 22.88 -8.98
CA GLU A 312 31.74 24.14 -9.68
C GLU A 312 32.51 25.27 -8.96
N GLU A 313 32.85 26.32 -9.70
CA GLU A 313 33.41 27.53 -9.11
C GLU A 313 32.32 28.29 -8.35
N ILE A 314 32.61 28.67 -7.11
CA ILE A 314 31.68 29.43 -6.27
C ILE A 314 31.79 30.90 -6.70
N PRO A 315 30.71 31.51 -7.23
CA PRO A 315 30.76 32.90 -7.69
C PRO A 315 30.68 33.84 -6.49
N ALA A 316 31.79 34.04 -5.80
CA ALA A 316 31.87 34.87 -4.60
C ALA A 316 32.63 36.18 -4.83
N GLU A 317 32.30 37.21 -4.07
CA GLU A 317 33.03 38.47 -3.99
C GLU A 317 33.17 38.95 -2.55
N ALA A 318 34.19 39.77 -2.29
CA ALA A 318 34.40 40.42 -1.00
C ALA A 318 34.10 41.92 -1.13
N ASP A 319 33.36 42.48 -0.18
CA ASP A 319 33.17 43.93 -0.11
C ASP A 319 34.39 44.64 0.52
N SER A 320 34.32 45.97 0.62
CA SER A 320 35.42 46.80 1.16
C SER A 320 35.75 46.52 2.64
N GLU A 321 34.88 45.80 3.35
CA GLU A 321 35.10 45.37 4.74
C GLU A 321 35.68 43.94 4.81
N GLY A 322 35.89 43.28 3.67
CA GLY A 322 36.39 41.92 3.58
C GLY A 322 35.33 40.85 3.81
N ILE A 323 34.04 41.20 3.78
CA ILE A 323 32.94 40.23 3.95
C ILE A 323 32.67 39.54 2.62
N VAL A 324 32.79 38.20 2.60
CA VAL A 324 32.55 37.37 1.42
C VAL A 324 31.06 37.06 1.25
N LYS A 325 30.53 37.25 0.03
CA LYS A 325 29.13 36.97 -0.35
C LYS A 325 29.08 36.22 -1.68
N ILE A 326 28.02 35.43 -1.87
CA ILE A 326 27.69 34.83 -3.17
C ILE A 326 27.09 35.94 -4.06
N LYS A 327 27.50 35.99 -5.33
CA LYS A 327 27.01 36.95 -6.33
C LYS A 327 25.56 36.75 -6.71
#